data_AF-A0AAV8XE27-F1
#
_entry.id   AF-A0AAV8XE27-F1
#
_cell.length_a   1.000
_cell.length_b   1.000
_cell.length_c   1.000
_cell.angle_alpha   90.00
_cell.angle_beta   90.00
_cell.angle_gamma   90.00
#
_symmetry.space_group_name_H-M   'P 1'
#
loop_
_entity.id
_entity.type
_entity.pdbx_description
1 polymer ?
#
loop_
_entity_poly.entity_id
_entity_poly.type
_entity_poly.pdbx_seq_one_letter_code
_entity_poly.pdbx_strand_id
1 'polypeptide(L)'
;MVKLKKEEKLMLQSEYFNDCNKDTVRVDRNGNGLSRLWQQMLTMFPLARLETAEAITAVYPTPSSLFKAYDTCTTKKEKLIQDLPIRRAIGPCATVRRIGPELSKKSFNFFCSTDNVLI
;
A
#
# COMPACT_ATOMS: atom_id res chain seq x y z
N MET A 1 5.61 -0.49 38.86
CA MET A 1 4.34 0.12 38.43
C MET A 1 4.41 0.96 37.15
N VAL A 2 5.57 1.51 36.75
CA VAL A 2 5.68 2.33 35.51
C VAL A 2 5.79 1.48 34.22
N LYS A 3 6.38 0.28 34.30
CA LYS A 3 6.53 -0.64 33.14
C LYS A 3 5.20 -1.24 32.70
N LEU A 4 4.43 -1.78 33.65
CA LEU A 4 3.08 -2.32 33.39
C LEU A 4 2.16 -1.32 32.69
N LYS A 5 2.10 -0.06 33.16
CA LYS A 5 1.29 0.99 32.53
C LYS A 5 1.71 1.32 31.10
N LYS A 6 3.00 1.13 30.76
CA LYS A 6 3.52 1.35 29.41
C LYS A 6 3.17 0.18 28.48
N GLU A 7 3.19 -1.05 29.02
CA GLU A 7 2.84 -2.28 28.32
C GLU A 7 1.32 -2.36 28.07
N GLU A 8 0.49 -1.99 29.06
CA GLU A 8 -0.96 -1.85 28.92
C GLU A 8 -1.32 -0.75 27.92
N LYS A 9 -0.62 0.39 27.95
CA LYS A 9 -0.81 1.45 26.95
C LYS A 9 -0.42 1.00 25.55
N LEU A 10 0.63 0.18 25.41
CA LEU A 10 1.07 -0.38 24.12
C LEU A 10 0.09 -1.44 23.60
N MET A 11 -0.47 -2.27 24.49
CA MET A 11 -1.50 -3.27 24.17
C MET A 11 -2.82 -2.58 23.78
N LEU A 12 -3.26 -1.57 24.53
CA LEU A 12 -4.45 -0.77 24.20
C LEU A 12 -4.25 0.03 22.91
N GLN A 13 -3.03 0.49 22.65
CA GLN A 13 -2.63 1.14 21.38
C GLN A 13 -2.60 0.16 20.20
N SER A 14 -2.54 -1.15 20.46
CA SER A 14 -2.52 -2.20 19.44
C SER A 14 -3.91 -2.74 19.08
N GLU A 15 -4.88 -2.67 19.99
CA GLU A 15 -6.21 -3.28 19.81
C GLU A 15 -7.12 -2.51 18.85
N TYR A 16 -7.00 -1.20 18.78
CA TYR A 16 -7.71 -0.37 17.82
C TYR A 16 -6.73 0.62 17.23
N PHE A 17 -6.66 0.67 15.89
CA PHE A 17 -6.01 1.73 15.13
C PHE A 17 -6.12 3.04 15.90
N ASN A 18 -4.99 3.50 16.44
CA ASN A 18 -4.89 4.72 17.23
C ASN A 18 -5.80 5.80 16.62
N ASP A 19 -6.55 6.51 17.46
CA ASP A 19 -7.25 7.76 17.14
C ASP A 19 -6.26 8.91 16.78
N CYS A 20 -5.09 8.56 16.24
CA CYS A 20 -4.26 9.49 15.51
C CYS A 20 -4.91 9.71 14.14
N ASN A 21 -5.82 10.68 14.08
CA ASN A 21 -6.29 11.32 12.84
C ASN A 21 -5.14 11.97 12.02
N LYS A 22 -3.88 11.64 12.29
CA LYS A 22 -2.70 12.28 11.67
C LYS A 22 -2.53 11.89 10.20
N ASP A 23 -3.17 10.80 9.78
CA ASP A 23 -3.12 10.29 8.42
C ASP A 23 -4.53 9.92 7.93
N THR A 24 -5.55 10.74 8.18
CA THR A 24 -6.85 10.55 7.50
C THR A 24 -6.88 11.37 6.21
N VAL A 25 -7.39 10.77 5.13
CA VAL A 25 -7.64 11.50 3.89
C VAL A 25 -9.10 11.94 3.87
N ARG A 26 -9.32 13.26 3.88
CA ARG A 26 -10.66 13.82 3.70
C ARG A 26 -11.15 13.50 2.28
N VAL A 27 -12.33 12.89 2.20
CA VAL A 27 -13.01 12.59 0.93
C VAL A 27 -14.32 13.37 0.87
N ASP A 28 -14.48 14.20 -0.16
CA ASP A 28 -15.71 14.96 -0.39
C ASP A 28 -16.81 14.08 -1.01
N ARG A 29 -18.07 14.54 -0.95
CA ARG A 29 -19.22 13.84 -1.58
C ARG A 29 -19.04 13.64 -3.09
N ASN A 30 -18.22 14.48 -3.73
CA ASN A 30 -17.89 14.41 -5.15
C ASN A 30 -16.75 13.41 -5.44
N GLY A 31 -16.23 12.69 -4.43
CA GLY A 31 -15.13 11.73 -4.57
C GLY A 31 -13.74 12.37 -4.61
N ASN A 32 -13.64 13.69 -4.46
CA ASN A 32 -12.36 14.37 -4.31
C ASN A 32 -11.65 13.84 -3.05
N GLY A 33 -10.42 13.35 -3.21
CA GLY A 33 -9.65 12.72 -2.13
C GLY A 33 -9.50 11.20 -2.26
N LEU A 34 -10.35 10.51 -3.05
CA LEU A 34 -10.24 9.06 -3.25
C LEU A 34 -8.89 8.62 -3.84
N SER A 35 -8.35 9.38 -4.78
CA SER A 35 -7.03 9.10 -5.36
C SER A 35 -5.91 9.20 -4.31
N ARG A 36 -5.99 10.18 -3.41
CA ARG A 36 -5.01 10.36 -2.33
C ARG A 36 -5.16 9.28 -1.28
N LEU A 37 -6.40 8.90 -0.95
CA LEU A 37 -6.69 7.78 -0.06
C LEU A 37 -6.08 6.50 -0.60
N TRP A 38 -6.28 6.22 -1.89
CA TRP A 38 -5.72 5.05 -2.54
C TRP A 38 -4.19 5.02 -2.49
N GLN A 39 -3.54 6.15 -2.81
CA GLN A 39 -2.09 6.28 -2.69
C GLN A 39 -1.62 6.03 -1.25
N GLN A 40 -2.33 6.57 -0.27
CA GLN A 40 -1.97 6.39 1.14
C GLN A 40 -2.17 4.95 1.63
N MET A 41 -3.24 4.27 1.19
CA MET A 41 -3.44 2.84 1.45
C MET A 41 -2.25 2.01 0.97
N LEU A 42 -1.68 2.34 -0.19
CA LEU A 42 -0.50 1.66 -0.70
C LEU A 42 0.76 1.96 0.11
N THR A 43 0.86 3.11 0.79
CA THR A 43 2.00 3.41 1.68
C THR A 43 1.98 2.68 3.03
N MET A 44 0.87 2.02 3.38
CA MET A 44 0.80 1.19 4.60
C MET A 44 1.72 -0.04 4.54
N PHE A 45 2.10 -0.49 3.35
CA PHE A 45 3.05 -1.59 3.23
C PHE A 45 4.45 -1.13 3.67
N PRO A 46 5.16 -1.88 4.55
CA PRO A 46 6.43 -1.44 5.13
C PRO A 46 7.55 -1.17 4.11
N LEU A 47 7.42 -1.70 2.90
CA LEU A 47 8.37 -1.53 1.79
C LEU A 47 7.86 -0.57 0.70
N ALA A 48 6.62 -0.11 0.79
CA ALA A 48 6.04 0.84 -0.14
C ALA A 48 6.27 2.27 0.38
N ARG A 49 7.14 3.00 -0.31
CA ARG A 49 7.27 4.45 -0.10
C ARG A 49 6.28 5.19 -1.00
N LEU A 50 6.15 6.50 -0.81
CA LEU A 50 5.28 7.36 -1.62
C LEU A 50 5.49 7.15 -3.12
N GLU A 51 6.75 7.05 -3.56
CA GLU A 51 7.11 6.87 -4.95
C GLU A 51 6.63 5.51 -5.52
N THR A 52 6.61 4.48 -4.68
CA THR A 52 6.06 3.18 -5.06
C THR A 52 4.55 3.26 -5.19
N ALA A 53 3.89 3.95 -4.25
CA ALA A 53 2.46 4.20 -4.34
C ALA A 53 2.12 5.00 -5.62
N GLU A 54 2.92 6.02 -5.97
CA GLU A 54 2.76 6.78 -7.22
C GLU A 54 2.95 5.93 -8.47
N ALA A 55 3.94 5.05 -8.48
CA ALA A 55 4.16 4.14 -9.60
C ALA A 55 2.97 3.20 -9.82
N ILE A 56 2.37 2.71 -8.72
CA ILE A 56 1.17 1.86 -8.77
C ILE A 56 -0.05 2.69 -9.17
N THR A 57 -0.29 3.86 -8.57
CA THR A 57 -1.46 4.69 -8.88
C THR A 57 -1.42 5.27 -10.30
N ALA A 58 -0.23 5.46 -10.88
CA ALA A 58 -0.07 5.88 -12.27
C ALA A 58 -0.59 4.83 -13.27
N VAL A 59 -0.49 3.54 -12.96
CA VAL A 59 -1.01 2.45 -13.80
C VAL A 59 -2.41 2.02 -13.37
N TYR A 60 -2.65 2.00 -12.06
CA TYR A 60 -3.87 1.57 -11.41
C TYR A 60 -4.43 2.70 -10.53
N PRO A 61 -5.15 3.68 -11.11
CA PRO A 61 -5.60 4.87 -10.40
C PRO A 61 -6.64 4.57 -9.32
N THR A 62 -7.24 3.37 -9.35
CA THR A 62 -8.25 2.93 -8.37
C THR A 62 -7.94 1.51 -7.87
N PRO A 63 -8.34 1.16 -6.64
CA PRO A 63 -8.21 -0.21 -6.14
C PRO A 63 -8.93 -1.21 -7.04
N SER A 64 -10.11 -0.86 -7.56
CA SER A 64 -10.87 -1.69 -8.50
C SER A 64 -10.10 -2.01 -9.79
N SER A 65 -9.30 -1.05 -10.30
CA SER A 65 -8.46 -1.31 -11.48
C SER A 65 -7.36 -2.32 -11.20
N LEU A 66 -6.75 -2.27 -10.01
CA LEU A 66 -5.76 -3.24 -9.56
C LEU A 66 -6.38 -4.63 -9.39
N PHE A 67 -7.55 -4.72 -8.77
CA PHE A 67 -8.27 -5.98 -8.61
C PHE A 67 -8.66 -6.61 -9.95
N LYS A 68 -9.19 -5.82 -10.89
CA LYS A 68 -9.49 -6.31 -12.24
C LYS A 68 -8.26 -6.86 -12.94
N ALA A 69 -7.10 -6.23 -12.76
CA ALA A 69 -5.86 -6.71 -13.32
C ALA A 69 -5.40 -8.02 -12.66
N TYR A 70 -5.58 -8.19 -11.34
CA TYR A 70 -5.34 -9.48 -10.67
C TYR A 70 -6.32 -10.57 -11.11
N ASP A 71 -7.57 -10.23 -11.39
CA ASP A 71 -8.58 -11.19 -11.86
C ASP A 71 -8.28 -11.68 -13.28
N THR A 72 -7.96 -10.74 -14.18
CA THR A 72 -7.66 -11.01 -15.60
C THR A 72 -6.34 -11.78 -15.78
N CYS A 73 -5.39 -11.62 -14.84
CA CYS A 73 -4.07 -12.25 -14.93
C CYS A 73 -4.13 -13.73 -14.53
N THR A 74 -4.16 -14.66 -15.48
CA THR A 74 -4.23 -16.10 -15.20
C THR A 74 -2.92 -16.72 -14.70
N THR A 75 -1.77 -16.10 -14.96
CA THR A 75 -0.44 -16.65 -14.62
C THR A 75 0.37 -15.66 -13.80
N LYS A 76 0.89 -16.08 -12.63
CA LYS A 76 1.80 -15.30 -11.78
C LYS A 76 1.23 -13.92 -11.35
N LYS A 77 0.00 -13.91 -10.82
CA LYS A 77 -0.67 -12.72 -10.25
C LYS A 77 0.22 -11.97 -9.25
N GLU A 78 0.97 -12.70 -8.44
CA GLU A 78 1.93 -12.14 -7.47
C GLU A 78 3.07 -11.31 -8.10
N LYS A 79 3.27 -11.39 -9.42
CA LYS A 79 4.31 -10.65 -10.17
C LYS A 79 3.76 -9.47 -10.96
N LEU A 80 2.44 -9.22 -10.91
CA LEU A 80 1.79 -8.21 -11.74
C LEU A 80 2.39 -6.81 -11.57
N ILE A 81 2.72 -6.43 -10.33
CA ILE A 81 3.24 -5.09 -10.03
C ILE A 81 4.77 -5.06 -9.88
N GLN A 82 5.46 -6.22 -9.93
CA GLN A 82 6.90 -6.30 -9.64
C GLN A 82 7.76 -5.47 -10.61
N ASP A 83 7.34 -5.40 -11.88
CA ASP A 83 8.08 -4.80 -12.98
C ASP A 83 7.72 -3.33 -13.22
N LEU A 84 6.81 -2.78 -12.40
CA LEU A 84 6.43 -1.37 -12.51
C LEU A 84 7.65 -0.47 -12.21
N PRO A 85 7.97 0.48 -13.11
CA PRO A 85 9.07 1.40 -12.92
C PRO A 85 8.68 2.48 -11.91
N ILE A 86 9.51 2.65 -10.88
CA ILE A 86 9.44 3.76 -9.93
C ILE A 86 10.21 4.93 -10.55
N ARG A 87 9.50 5.99 -10.90
CA ARG A 87 10.13 7.21 -11.43
C ARG A 87 10.79 7.98 -10.29
N ARG A 88 12.12 7.93 -10.23
CA ARG A 88 12.96 8.78 -9.38
C ARG A 88 13.69 9.79 -10.24
N ALA A 89 13.43 11.09 -9.99
CA ALA A 89 14.15 12.28 -10.46
C ALA A 89 14.53 12.35 -11.97
N ILE A 90 14.19 13.47 -12.60
CA ILE A 90 14.58 13.77 -13.97
C ILE A 90 16.08 14.13 -13.98
N GLY A 91 16.93 13.29 -14.58
CA GLY A 91 18.36 13.56 -14.72
C GLY A 91 19.14 12.43 -15.41
N PRO A 92 20.36 12.70 -15.92
CA PRO A 92 21.15 11.75 -16.71
C PRO A 92 21.65 10.51 -15.92
N CYS A 93 21.56 10.53 -14.58
CA CYS A 93 21.85 9.38 -13.70
C CYS A 93 20.58 8.81 -13.03
N ALA A 94 19.41 8.97 -13.66
CA ALA A 94 18.17 8.38 -13.14
C ALA A 94 18.23 6.85 -13.24
N THR A 95 18.47 6.17 -12.12
CA THR A 95 18.36 4.72 -12.04
C THR A 95 16.88 4.33 -11.99
N VAL A 96 16.43 3.53 -12.97
CA VAL A 96 15.06 3.02 -12.98
C VAL A 96 14.94 1.91 -11.95
N ARG A 97 14.51 2.27 -10.74
CA ARG A 97 14.17 1.30 -9.71
C ARG A 97 12.83 0.66 -10.04
N ARG A 98 12.67 -0.64 -9.82
CA ARG A 98 11.38 -1.33 -9.93
C ARG A 98 10.83 -1.63 -8.54
N ILE A 99 9.53 -1.90 -8.46
CA ILE A 99 8.86 -2.31 -7.21
C ILE A 99 9.52 -3.55 -6.60
N GLY A 100 9.83 -4.53 -7.45
CA GLY A 100 10.46 -5.77 -7.04
C GLY A 100 9.47 -6.85 -6.57
N PRO A 101 9.93 -8.11 -6.51
CA PRO A 101 9.06 -9.27 -6.31
C PRO A 101 8.45 -9.34 -4.90
N GLU A 102 9.16 -8.88 -3.87
CA GLU A 102 8.71 -9.01 -2.47
C GLU A 102 7.48 -8.14 -2.18
N LEU A 103 7.49 -6.88 -2.59
CA LEU A 103 6.33 -6.01 -2.42
C LEU A 103 5.15 -6.46 -3.28
N SER A 104 5.44 -6.97 -4.50
CA SER A 104 4.41 -7.49 -5.39
C SER A 104 3.67 -8.68 -4.78
N LYS A 105 4.41 -9.64 -4.20
CA LYS A 105 3.84 -10.77 -3.48
C LYS A 105 3.04 -10.36 -2.25
N LYS A 106 3.58 -9.46 -1.41
CA LYS A 106 2.88 -8.96 -0.21
C LYS A 106 1.59 -8.22 -0.56
N SER A 107 1.61 -7.40 -1.59
CA SER A 107 0.42 -6.67 -2.05
C SER A 107 -0.64 -7.63 -2.57
N PHE A 108 -0.27 -8.61 -3.39
CA PHE A 108 -1.19 -9.63 -3.86
C PHE A 108 -1.82 -10.41 -2.70
N ASN A 109 -1.01 -10.89 -1.75
CA ASN A 109 -1.53 -11.59 -0.58
C ASN A 109 -2.50 -10.72 0.23
N PHE A 110 -2.17 -9.45 0.49
CA PHE A 110 -3.05 -8.56 1.24
C PHE A 110 -4.41 -8.34 0.57
N PHE A 111 -4.42 -8.25 -0.76
CA PHE A 111 -5.63 -7.94 -1.54
C PHE A 111 -6.44 -9.18 -1.95
N CYS A 112 -5.81 -10.33 -2.11
CA CYS A 112 -6.43 -11.55 -2.64
C CYS A 112 -6.44 -12.73 -1.67
N SER A 113 -5.83 -12.63 -0.49
CA SER A 113 -5.92 -13.70 0.51
C SER A 113 -7.36 -13.84 1.00
N THR A 114 -7.87 -15.06 0.94
CA THR A 114 -9.16 -15.45 1.52
C THR A 114 -9.05 -15.78 3.01
N ASP A 115 -7.83 -16.07 3.47
CA ASP A 115 -7.52 -16.37 4.85
C ASP A 115 -6.97 -15.13 5.56
N ASN A 116 -7.43 -14.89 6.79
CA ASN A 116 -6.94 -13.82 7.65
C ASN A 116 -5.59 -14.21 8.32
N VAL A 117 -4.73 -14.91 7.57
CA VAL A 117 -3.40 -15.32 8.00
C VAL A 117 -2.39 -14.59 7.12
N LEU A 118 -1.87 -13.48 7.65
CA LEU A 118 -0.78 -12.75 7.02
C LEU A 118 0.51 -13.53 7.25
N ILE A 119 0.96 -14.27 6.22
CA ILE A 119 2.24 -15.02 6.21
C ILE A 119 3.42 -14.07 5.98
#